data_AF-A0AAD7WFR6-F1
#
_entry.id   AF-A0AAD7WFR6-F1
#
_cell.length_a   1.000
_cell.length_b   1.000
_cell.length_c   1.000
_cell.angle_alpha   90.00
_cell.angle_beta   90.00
_cell.angle_gamma   90.00
#
_symmetry.space_group_name_H-M   'P 1'
#
loop_
_entity.id
_entity.type
_entity.pdbx_description
1 polymer ?
#
loop_
_entity_poly.entity_id
_entity_poly.type
_entity_poly.pdbx_seq_one_letter_code
_entity_poly.pdbx_strand_id
1 'polypeptide(L)'
;MIAGPEVSHLVAQYEAACGTKEGTEHTSHHEETERAQRVFFENVEKLSQAMKDMGNPFQEESRDLLSLDTKDIAHHTAAELIGTHLEKCKSRECDLKEFFRHENQSHPAALSDGGKLHTCQKSHLTTILESQVTTPEAEPDADTIIIDGAALVNSLPPRSSKTFEEYAMLDVLPTIQAYSTKYKRTDIVFDVYRPSSLKAEIRSKRDFPAL
;
A
#
# COMPACT_ATOMS: atom_id res chain seq x y z
N MET A 1 -4.94 -10.44 -0.03
CA MET A 1 -3.60 -9.83 -0.24
C MET A 1 -2.98 -9.76 1.15
N ILE A 2 -1.88 -10.46 1.37
CA ILE A 2 -1.14 -10.35 2.63
C ILE A 2 -0.32 -9.05 2.52
N ALA A 3 -0.60 -8.07 3.39
CA ALA A 3 0.20 -6.86 3.45
C ALA A 3 1.59 -7.23 3.98
N GLY A 4 2.65 -6.96 3.21
CA GLY A 4 4.01 -7.21 3.64
C GLY A 4 4.40 -6.32 4.84
N PRO A 5 5.46 -6.67 5.57
CA PRO A 5 5.91 -5.95 6.78
C PRO A 5 6.12 -4.44 6.54
N GLU A 6 6.51 -4.05 5.34
CA GLU A 6 6.68 -2.65 4.95
C GLU A 6 5.35 -1.88 4.92
N VAL A 7 4.27 -2.53 4.47
CA VAL A 7 2.93 -1.93 4.43
C VAL A 7 2.38 -1.78 5.85
N SER A 8 2.56 -2.80 6.69
CA SER A 8 2.18 -2.74 8.10
C SER A 8 2.94 -1.65 8.84
N HIS A 9 4.23 -1.48 8.55
CA HIS A 9 5.06 -0.42 9.12
C HIS A 9 4.58 0.99 8.71
N LEU A 10 4.24 1.19 7.44
CA LEU A 10 3.69 2.46 6.94
C LEU A 10 2.35 2.80 7.61
N VAL A 11 1.49 1.80 7.83
CA VAL A 11 0.21 2.00 8.52
C VAL A 11 0.43 2.42 9.97
N ALA A 12 1.34 1.75 10.69
CA ALA A 12 1.66 2.11 12.08
C ALA A 12 2.23 3.55 12.20
N GLN A 13 3.13 3.95 11.29
CA GLN A 13 3.64 5.32 11.25
C GLN A 13 2.53 6.34 10.95
N TYR A 14 1.62 5.98 10.06
CA TYR A 14 0.48 6.82 9.72
C TYR A 14 -0.46 7.02 10.90
N GLU A 15 -0.79 5.95 11.63
CA GLU A 15 -1.59 6.03 12.85
C GLU A 15 -0.94 6.92 13.91
N ALA A 16 0.37 6.79 14.14
CA ALA A 16 1.11 7.64 15.08
C ALA A 16 1.09 9.12 14.68
N ALA A 17 1.27 9.43 13.39
CA ALA A 17 1.24 10.80 12.88
C ALA A 17 -0.15 11.45 12.92
N CYS A 18 -1.21 10.65 12.92
CA CYS A 18 -2.59 11.14 12.90
C CYS A 18 -3.06 11.73 14.24
N GLY A 19 -2.24 11.65 15.30
CA GLY A 19 -2.51 12.34 16.55
C GLY A 19 -3.89 12.04 17.12
N THR A 20 -4.37 10.80 16.95
CA THR A 20 -5.52 10.32 17.72
C THR A 20 -5.16 10.53 19.19
N LYS A 21 -5.80 11.55 19.75
CA LYS A 21 -5.75 11.88 21.17
C LYS A 21 -5.82 10.58 21.95
N GLU A 22 -4.98 10.48 22.98
CA GLU A 22 -5.20 9.66 24.17
C GLU A 22 -6.67 9.80 24.59
N GLY A 23 -7.50 8.96 24.00
CA GLY A 23 -8.93 8.98 24.10
C GLY A 23 -9.30 7.72 24.81
N THR A 24 -8.99 7.69 26.11
CA THR A 24 -9.11 6.55 27.02
C THR A 24 -8.20 5.39 26.62
N GLU A 25 -7.22 5.10 27.47
CA GLU A 25 -6.68 3.75 27.64
C GLU A 25 -7.84 2.79 27.91
N HIS A 26 -8.51 2.32 26.87
CA HIS A 26 -9.13 1.02 26.90
C HIS A 26 -8.31 0.18 25.93
N THR A 27 -7.18 -0.28 26.47
CA THR A 27 -6.38 -1.39 25.96
C THR A 27 -7.24 -2.66 26.04
N SER A 28 -8.26 -2.75 25.18
CA SER A 28 -8.82 -4.04 24.82
C SER A 28 -8.38 -4.23 23.39
N HIS A 29 -7.28 -4.94 23.19
CA HIS A 29 -7.01 -5.52 21.88
C HIS A 29 -8.27 -6.29 21.47
N HIS A 30 -8.67 -6.25 20.21
CA HIS A 30 -9.89 -6.92 19.74
C HIS A 30 -9.89 -8.45 20.05
N GLU A 31 -8.71 -9.01 20.32
CA GLU A 31 -8.47 -10.38 20.80
C GLU A 31 -8.68 -10.61 22.31
N GLU A 32 -8.78 -9.55 23.12
CA GLU A 32 -9.00 -9.61 24.58
C GLU A 32 -10.48 -9.73 24.95
N THR A 33 -11.37 -9.90 23.95
CA THR A 33 -12.78 -10.17 24.20
C THR A 33 -12.98 -11.61 24.67
N GLU A 34 -13.95 -11.86 25.56
CA GLU A 34 -14.32 -13.23 25.98
C GLU A 34 -14.63 -14.15 24.79
N ARG A 35 -15.18 -13.57 23.72
CA ARG A 35 -15.45 -14.30 22.48
C ARG A 35 -14.16 -14.75 21.80
N ALA A 36 -13.18 -13.87 21.66
CA ALA A 36 -11.89 -14.19 21.06
C ALA A 36 -11.12 -15.21 21.92
N GLN A 37 -11.11 -15.05 23.24
CA GLN A 37 -10.52 -16.02 24.17
C GLN A 37 -11.17 -17.41 24.07
N ARG A 38 -12.49 -17.47 23.95
CA ARG A 38 -13.22 -18.74 23.76
C ARG A 38 -12.85 -19.39 22.41
N VAL A 39 -12.81 -18.62 21.33
CA VAL A 39 -12.40 -19.12 20.01
C VAL A 39 -10.96 -19.60 20.02
N PHE A 40 -10.05 -18.88 20.70
CA PHE A 40 -8.67 -19.32 20.88
C PHE A 40 -8.62 -20.66 21.61
N PHE A 41 -9.36 -20.82 22.71
CA PHE A 41 -9.42 -22.08 23.44
C PHE A 41 -9.96 -23.23 22.57
N GLU A 42 -11.03 -23.00 21.82
CA GLU A 42 -11.57 -23.97 20.86
C GLU A 42 -10.54 -24.36 19.79
N ASN A 43 -9.75 -23.40 19.31
CA ASN A 43 -8.70 -23.66 18.33
C ASN A 43 -7.53 -24.47 18.92
N VAL A 44 -7.13 -24.20 20.16
CA VAL A 44 -6.10 -24.97 20.86
C VAL A 44 -6.55 -26.41 21.09
N GLU A 45 -7.80 -26.62 21.48
CA GLU A 45 -8.39 -27.96 21.63
C GLU A 45 -8.43 -28.71 20.30
N LYS A 46 -8.85 -28.05 19.21
CA LYS A 46 -8.82 -28.63 17.85
C LYS A 46 -7.41 -29.00 17.42
N LEU A 47 -6.42 -28.15 17.67
CA LEU A 47 -5.01 -28.42 17.36
C LEU A 47 -4.48 -29.61 18.17
N SER A 48 -4.78 -29.65 19.47
CA SER A 48 -4.43 -30.77 20.36
C SER A 48 -5.04 -32.09 19.86
N GLN A 49 -6.30 -32.06 19.41
CA GLN A 49 -6.94 -33.23 18.84
C GLN A 49 -6.31 -33.65 17.50
N ALA A 50 -6.01 -32.69 16.62
CA ALA A 50 -5.31 -32.97 15.37
C ALA A 50 -3.95 -33.64 15.62
N MET A 51 -3.18 -33.16 16.60
CA MET A 51 -1.90 -33.76 16.99
C MET A 51 -2.05 -35.19 17.55
N LYS A 52 -3.15 -35.49 18.26
CA LYS A 52 -3.44 -36.85 18.75
C LYS A 52 -3.84 -37.78 17.62
N ASP A 53 -4.64 -37.30 16.69
CA ASP A 53 -5.21 -38.12 15.61
C ASP A 53 -4.20 -38.40 14.49
N MET A 54 -3.37 -37.40 14.14
CA MET A 54 -2.47 -37.44 12.98
C MET A 54 -1.00 -37.57 13.37
N GLY A 55 -0.68 -37.57 14.67
CA GLY A 55 0.69 -37.35 15.14
C GLY A 55 1.08 -35.88 14.99
N ASN A 56 2.35 -35.55 15.15
CA ASN A 56 2.81 -34.16 15.06
C ASN A 56 2.85 -33.70 13.59
N PRO A 57 1.91 -32.84 13.13
CA PRO A 57 1.85 -32.43 11.73
C PRO A 57 3.07 -31.58 11.31
N PHE A 58 3.82 -31.01 12.26
CA PHE A 58 5.03 -30.25 11.97
C PHE A 58 6.26 -31.12 11.63
N GLN A 59 6.13 -32.44 11.73
CA GLN A 59 7.16 -33.39 11.32
C GLN A 59 6.89 -34.01 9.95
N GLU A 60 5.83 -33.56 9.27
CA GLU A 60 5.46 -34.07 7.96
C GLU A 60 6.40 -33.52 6.88
N GLU A 61 6.91 -34.42 6.01
CA GLU A 61 7.80 -34.06 4.91
C GLU A 61 7.07 -33.92 3.56
N SER A 62 5.73 -34.01 3.56
CA SER A 62 4.93 -33.82 2.35
C SER A 62 5.02 -32.38 1.86
N ARG A 63 4.89 -32.20 0.54
CA ARG A 63 4.73 -30.87 -0.09
C ARG A 63 3.26 -30.42 -0.12
N ASP A 64 2.36 -31.26 0.37
CA ASP A 64 0.94 -30.98 0.40
C ASP A 64 0.62 -29.92 1.46
N LEU A 65 -0.29 -29.01 1.11
CA LEU A 65 -0.81 -28.03 2.06
C LEU A 65 -2.03 -28.64 2.75
N LEU A 66 -1.91 -28.96 4.04
CA LEU A 66 -2.96 -29.63 4.81
C LEU A 66 -3.76 -28.66 5.68
N SER A 67 -5.08 -28.81 5.67
CA SER A 67 -5.95 -28.16 6.66
C SER A 67 -6.03 -29.03 7.90
N LEU A 68 -5.52 -28.56 9.04
CA LEU A 68 -5.48 -29.38 10.27
C LEU A 68 -6.86 -29.66 10.87
N ASP A 69 -7.86 -28.83 10.56
CA ASP A 69 -9.22 -28.98 11.08
C ASP A 69 -10.06 -30.00 10.29
N THR A 70 -10.05 -29.92 8.96
CA THR A 70 -10.79 -30.83 8.07
C THR A 70 -9.97 -32.05 7.67
N LYS A 71 -8.65 -32.00 7.85
CA LYS A 71 -7.68 -33.00 7.43
C LYS A 71 -7.62 -33.18 5.91
N ASP A 72 -8.07 -32.18 5.17
CA ASP A 72 -8.05 -32.16 3.71
C ASP A 72 -6.73 -31.60 3.17
N ILE A 73 -6.32 -32.12 2.02
CA ILE A 73 -5.25 -31.52 1.21
C ILE A 73 -5.86 -30.38 0.40
N ALA A 74 -5.35 -29.17 0.60
CA ALA A 74 -5.73 -28.00 -0.17
C ALA A 74 -5.35 -28.19 -1.65
N HIS A 75 -6.13 -27.57 -2.53
CA HIS A 75 -5.90 -27.66 -3.96
C HIS A 75 -4.47 -27.19 -4.33
N HIS A 76 -3.83 -27.90 -5.26
CA HIS A 76 -2.40 -27.71 -5.61
C HIS A 76 -2.02 -26.25 -5.92
N THR A 77 -2.93 -25.47 -6.52
CA THR A 77 -2.71 -24.05 -6.81
C THR A 77 -2.51 -23.19 -5.57
N ALA A 78 -3.15 -23.52 -4.44
CA ALA A 78 -2.95 -22.82 -3.17
C ALA A 78 -1.58 -23.15 -2.57
N ALA A 79 -1.19 -24.43 -2.61
CA ALA A 79 0.14 -24.89 -2.18
C ALA A 79 1.25 -24.23 -3.00
N GLU A 80 1.09 -24.16 -4.32
CA GLU A 80 2.04 -23.52 -5.23
C GLU A 80 2.16 -22.00 -4.97
N LEU A 81 1.05 -21.32 -4.70
CA LEU A 81 1.05 -19.89 -4.39
C LEU A 81 1.82 -19.58 -3.10
N ILE A 82 1.57 -20.35 -2.04
CA ILE A 82 2.27 -20.21 -0.76
C ILE A 82 3.74 -20.60 -0.90
N GLY A 83 4.04 -21.70 -1.59
CA GLY A 83 5.41 -22.13 -1.88
C GLY A 83 6.21 -21.05 -2.62
N THR A 84 5.64 -20.49 -3.69
CA THR A 84 6.25 -19.40 -4.46
C THR A 84 6.48 -18.15 -3.61
N HIS A 85 5.55 -17.80 -2.71
CA HIS A 85 5.73 -16.66 -1.81
C HIS A 85 6.83 -16.91 -0.78
N LEU A 86 6.90 -18.11 -0.21
CA LEU A 86 7.94 -18.49 0.73
C LEU A 86 9.32 -18.47 0.07
N GLU A 87 9.44 -18.99 -1.15
CA GLU A 87 10.67 -18.93 -1.94
C GLU A 87 11.07 -17.49 -2.31
N LYS A 88 10.10 -16.64 -2.63
CA LYS A 88 10.34 -15.20 -2.85
C LYS A 88 10.81 -14.50 -1.59
N CYS A 89 10.25 -14.84 -0.42
CA CYS A 89 10.73 -14.29 0.86
C CYS A 89 12.15 -14.76 1.14
N LYS A 90 12.46 -16.05 0.93
CA LYS A 90 13.80 -16.60 1.11
C LYS A 90 14.83 -15.98 0.15
N SER A 91 14.49 -15.79 -1.12
CA SER A 91 15.39 -15.21 -2.12
C SER A 91 15.63 -13.71 -1.94
N ARG A 92 14.77 -13.02 -1.18
CA ARG A 92 14.92 -11.61 -0.81
C ARG A 92 15.55 -11.40 0.56
N GLU A 93 16.04 -12.46 1.20
CA GLU A 93 16.55 -12.43 2.58
C GLU A 93 15.55 -11.79 3.56
N CYS A 94 14.25 -11.93 3.29
CA CYS A 94 13.23 -11.41 4.19
C CYS A 94 13.35 -12.13 5.54
N ASP A 95 13.47 -11.37 6.62
CA ASP A 95 13.39 -11.94 7.96
C ASP A 95 11.98 -12.48 8.17
N LEU A 96 11.84 -13.81 8.12
CA LEU A 96 10.56 -14.49 8.33
C LEU A 96 10.01 -14.20 9.73
N LYS A 97 10.87 -13.99 10.75
CA LYS A 97 10.39 -13.61 12.08
C LYS A 97 9.77 -12.22 12.06
N GLU A 98 10.37 -11.28 11.35
CA GLU A 98 9.80 -9.95 11.18
C GLU A 98 8.52 -9.99 10.33
N PHE A 99 8.51 -10.77 9.25
CA PHE A 99 7.34 -10.97 8.39
C PHE A 99 6.12 -11.53 9.15
N PHE A 100 6.33 -12.50 10.03
CA PHE A 100 5.27 -13.09 10.86
C PHE A 100 5.01 -12.32 12.16
N ARG A 101 5.86 -11.35 12.53
CA ARG A 101 5.61 -10.47 13.68
C ARG A 101 4.46 -9.50 13.39
N HIS A 102 4.30 -9.08 12.14
CA HIS A 102 3.22 -8.20 11.72
C HIS A 102 2.00 -9.01 11.31
N GLU A 103 0.81 -8.50 11.62
CA GLU A 103 -0.44 -9.21 11.39
C GLU A 103 -0.70 -9.40 9.88
N ASN A 104 -0.57 -10.65 9.42
CA ASN A 104 -0.82 -11.02 8.03
C ASN A 104 -2.33 -11.21 7.82
N GLN A 105 -3.06 -10.11 7.70
CA GLN A 105 -4.51 -10.18 7.46
C GLN A 105 -4.82 -10.60 6.00
N SER A 106 -5.93 -11.32 5.82
CA SER A 106 -6.47 -11.69 4.50
C SER A 106 -6.96 -10.49 3.69
N HIS A 107 -7.18 -9.37 4.37
CA HIS A 107 -7.63 -8.09 3.85
C HIS A 107 -6.50 -7.05 4.02
N PRO A 108 -6.44 -6.02 3.16
CA PRO A 108 -5.46 -4.95 3.32
C PRO A 108 -5.54 -4.36 4.73
N ALA A 109 -4.39 -3.99 5.31
CA ALA A 109 -4.32 -3.28 6.57
C ALA A 109 -5.35 -2.13 6.55
N ALA A 110 -6.37 -2.25 7.40
CA ALA A 110 -7.50 -1.35 7.37
C ALA A 110 -7.09 -0.07 8.11
N LEU A 111 -7.24 1.08 7.45
CA LEU A 111 -7.16 2.39 8.09
C LEU A 111 -8.37 2.64 9.00
N SER A 112 -8.84 1.64 9.75
CA SER A 112 -10.02 1.74 10.60
C SER A 112 -9.85 0.94 11.88
N ASP A 113 -10.11 1.58 13.01
CA ASP A 113 -10.19 0.94 14.32
C ASP A 113 -11.64 0.95 14.84
N GLY A 114 -12.09 -0.16 15.43
CA GLY A 114 -13.44 -0.29 15.98
C GLY A 114 -14.59 -0.02 14.99
N GLY A 115 -14.37 -0.26 13.69
CA GLY A 115 -15.35 0.03 12.62
C GLY A 115 -15.45 1.50 12.23
N LYS A 116 -14.55 2.36 12.72
CA LYS A 116 -14.42 3.76 12.30
C LYS A 116 -13.15 3.94 11.49
N LEU A 117 -13.28 4.48 10.28
CA LEU A 117 -12.12 4.91 9.49
C LEU A 117 -11.33 5.99 10.24
N HIS A 118 -10.01 5.84 10.32
CA HIS A 118 -9.10 6.91 10.72
C HIS A 118 -9.30 8.08 9.76
N THR A 119 -9.94 9.14 10.25
CA THR A 119 -10.10 10.38 9.51
C THR A 119 -8.85 11.21 9.66
N CYS A 120 -8.04 11.22 8.62
CA CYS A 120 -6.78 11.93 8.59
C CYS A 120 -6.57 12.54 7.22
N GLN A 121 -5.81 13.63 7.16
CA GLN A 121 -5.49 14.22 5.87
C GLN A 121 -4.48 13.34 5.15
N LYS A 122 -4.74 13.05 3.87
CA LYS A 122 -3.83 12.32 2.98
C LYS A 122 -2.41 12.93 2.97
N SER A 123 -2.26 14.22 3.25
CA SER A 123 -0.97 14.89 3.37
C SER A 123 -0.07 14.32 4.46
N HIS A 124 -0.61 13.72 5.52
CA HIS A 124 0.21 13.06 6.56
C HIS A 124 0.95 11.83 6.02
N LEU A 125 0.38 11.11 5.02
CA LEU A 125 1.10 10.03 4.34
C LEU A 125 2.33 10.57 3.60
N THR A 126 2.21 11.75 2.99
CA THR A 126 3.30 12.37 2.26
C THR A 126 4.50 12.61 3.17
N THR A 127 4.29 13.18 4.37
CA THR A 127 5.38 13.42 5.34
C THR A 127 6.07 12.12 5.77
N ILE A 128 5.30 11.06 5.99
CA ILE A 128 5.84 9.74 6.35
C ILE A 128 6.68 9.18 5.20
N LEU A 129 6.15 9.20 3.99
CA LEU A 129 6.85 8.69 2.82
C LEU A 129 8.13 9.49 2.53
N GLU A 130 8.09 10.81 2.69
CA GLU A 130 9.26 11.68 2.57
C GLU A 130 10.33 11.34 3.61
N SER A 131 9.95 11.01 4.85
CA SER A 131 10.91 10.62 5.90
C SER A 131 11.63 9.30 5.62
N GLN A 132 11.04 8.43 4.79
CA GLN A 132 11.57 7.12 4.42
C GLN A 132 12.42 7.14 3.14
N VAL A 133 12.50 8.30 2.47
CA VAL A 133 13.24 8.45 1.21
C VAL A 133 14.35 9.46 1.42
N THR A 134 15.59 9.05 1.17
CA THR A 134 16.70 10.00 1.06
C THR A 134 16.52 10.76 -0.25
N THR A 135 16.14 12.03 -0.16
CA THR A 135 16.16 12.92 -1.33
C THR A 135 17.62 13.12 -1.77
N PRO A 136 17.93 12.97 -3.07
CA PRO A 136 19.27 13.26 -3.56
C PRO A 136 19.63 14.72 -3.25
N GLU A 137 20.80 14.94 -2.65
CA GLU A 137 21.29 16.29 -2.32
C GLU A 137 21.55 17.14 -3.57
N ALA A 138 21.81 16.50 -4.71
CA ALA A 138 22.06 17.15 -5.98
C ALA A 138 21.17 16.55 -7.08
N GLU A 139 20.60 17.44 -7.89
CA GLU A 139 20.00 17.04 -9.15
C GLU A 139 21.09 16.45 -10.08
N PRO A 140 20.80 15.36 -10.80
CA PRO A 140 21.76 14.78 -11.73
C PRO A 140 22.08 15.78 -12.85
N ASP A 141 23.35 15.84 -13.25
CA ASP A 141 23.74 16.55 -14.46
C ASP A 141 23.17 15.80 -15.67
N ALA A 142 22.31 16.47 -16.42
CA ALA A 142 21.58 15.87 -17.52
C ALA A 142 21.41 16.86 -18.67
N ASP A 143 21.44 16.32 -19.88
CA ASP A 143 21.20 17.09 -21.10
C ASP A 143 19.70 17.19 -21.44
N THR A 144 18.89 16.25 -20.96
CA THR A 144 17.47 16.13 -21.29
C THR A 144 16.63 15.94 -20.04
N ILE A 145 15.51 16.65 -19.97
CA ILE A 145 14.47 16.46 -18.96
C ILE A 145 13.17 16.02 -19.63
N ILE A 146 12.49 15.06 -19.02
CA ILE A 146 11.15 14.62 -19.41
C ILE A 146 10.22 14.92 -18.23
N ILE A 147 9.21 15.75 -18.47
CA ILE A 147 8.30 16.24 -17.44
C ILE A 147 6.94 15.56 -17.60
N ASP A 148 6.43 14.96 -16.53
CA ASP A 148 5.01 14.60 -16.44
C ASP A 148 4.19 15.88 -16.36
N GLY A 149 3.50 16.20 -17.46
CA GLY A 149 2.73 17.43 -17.61
C GLY A 149 1.55 17.51 -16.64
N ALA A 150 0.92 16.39 -16.29
CA ALA A 150 -0.17 16.38 -15.33
C ALA A 150 0.33 16.68 -13.92
N ALA A 151 1.48 16.10 -13.54
CA ALA A 151 2.13 16.39 -12.27
C ALA A 151 2.58 17.87 -12.19
N LEU A 152 3.15 18.41 -13.27
CA LEU A 152 3.58 19.82 -13.33
C LEU A 152 2.41 20.80 -13.13
N VAL A 153 1.28 20.57 -13.80
CA VAL A 153 0.09 21.42 -13.64
C VAL A 153 -0.46 21.33 -12.22
N ASN A 154 -0.50 20.13 -11.63
CA ASN A 154 -0.98 19.95 -10.26
C ASN A 154 -0.06 20.56 -9.20
N SER A 155 1.25 20.63 -9.45
CA SER A 155 2.22 21.24 -8.53
C SER A 155 2.27 22.76 -8.62
N LEU A 156 1.69 23.34 -9.68
CA LEU A 156 1.60 24.78 -9.93
C LEU A 156 0.15 25.25 -9.80
N PRO A 157 -0.42 25.39 -8.60
CA PRO A 157 -1.79 25.87 -8.47
C PRO A 157 -1.92 27.32 -8.96
N PRO A 158 -3.02 27.68 -9.66
CA PRO A 158 -3.26 29.05 -10.12
C PRO A 158 -3.35 30.00 -8.92
N ARG A 159 -2.44 30.96 -8.83
CA ARG A 159 -2.39 31.90 -7.69
C ARG A 159 -3.35 33.06 -7.89
N SER A 160 -3.15 33.83 -8.95
CA SER A 160 -3.92 35.03 -9.29
C SER A 160 -4.62 34.96 -10.65
N SER A 161 -4.31 33.94 -11.43
CA SER A 161 -4.78 33.73 -12.79
C SER A 161 -6.29 33.42 -12.79
N LYS A 162 -7.08 34.16 -13.57
CA LYS A 162 -8.54 34.01 -13.64
C LYS A 162 -8.99 33.15 -14.82
N THR A 163 -8.16 33.07 -15.85
CA THR A 163 -8.42 32.27 -17.05
C THR A 163 -7.35 31.19 -17.21
N PHE A 164 -7.66 30.15 -17.98
CA PHE A 164 -6.70 29.11 -18.32
C PHE A 164 -5.50 29.68 -19.10
N GLU A 165 -5.74 30.65 -19.98
CA GLU A 165 -4.68 31.32 -20.74
C GLU A 165 -3.74 32.11 -19.82
N GLU A 166 -4.28 32.90 -18.89
CA GLU A 166 -3.48 33.60 -17.90
C GLU A 166 -2.67 32.63 -17.04
N TYR A 167 -3.29 31.53 -16.59
CA TYR A 167 -2.62 30.50 -15.80
C TYR A 167 -1.47 29.86 -16.57
N ALA A 168 -1.69 29.48 -17.83
CA ALA A 168 -0.67 28.91 -18.68
C ALA A 168 0.51 29.89 -18.88
N MET A 169 0.21 31.17 -19.12
CA MET A 169 1.22 32.20 -19.39
C MET A 169 2.01 32.64 -18.16
N LEU A 170 1.35 32.74 -17.00
CA LEU A 170 1.94 33.33 -15.79
C LEU A 170 2.53 32.30 -14.84
N ASP A 171 1.98 31.08 -14.80
CA ASP A 171 2.38 30.07 -13.82
C ASP A 171 3.13 28.90 -14.48
N VAL A 172 2.61 28.36 -15.59
CA VAL A 172 3.13 27.12 -16.21
C VAL A 172 4.30 27.38 -17.15
N LEU A 173 4.14 28.30 -18.12
CA LEU A 173 5.16 28.59 -19.14
C LEU A 173 6.49 29.09 -18.56
N PRO A 174 6.53 30.00 -17.57
CA PRO A 174 7.79 30.45 -17.00
C PRO A 174 8.58 29.31 -16.36
N THR A 175 7.89 28.35 -15.74
CA THR A 175 8.50 27.16 -15.16
C THR A 175 9.12 26.27 -16.24
N ILE A 176 8.40 26.04 -17.34
CA ILE A 176 8.92 25.28 -18.49
C ILE A 176 10.13 25.99 -19.11
N GLN A 177 10.08 27.32 -19.25
CA GLN A 177 11.18 28.12 -19.81
C GLN A 177 12.44 28.04 -18.94
N ALA A 178 12.30 28.01 -17.62
CA ALA A 178 13.42 27.79 -16.71
C ALA A 178 14.08 26.42 -16.97
N TYR A 179 13.29 25.35 -17.14
CA TYR A 179 13.83 24.04 -17.51
C TYR A 179 14.49 24.04 -18.88
N SER A 180 13.89 24.66 -19.89
CA SER A 180 14.48 24.77 -21.24
C SER A 180 15.75 25.62 -21.31
N THR A 181 16.01 26.46 -20.30
CA THR A 181 17.27 27.20 -20.18
C THR A 181 18.35 26.33 -19.52
N LYS A 182 17.95 25.45 -18.59
CA LYS A 182 18.84 24.56 -17.85
C LYS A 182 19.25 23.32 -18.65
N TYR A 183 18.32 22.74 -19.41
CA TYR A 183 18.50 21.49 -20.15
C TYR A 183 18.58 21.75 -21.65
N LYS A 184 19.40 20.99 -22.39
CA LYS A 184 19.50 21.10 -23.85
C LYS A 184 18.19 20.71 -24.54
N ARG A 185 17.42 19.80 -23.91
CA ARG A 185 16.10 19.36 -24.39
C ARG A 185 15.13 19.23 -23.22
N THR A 186 13.93 19.79 -23.41
CA THR A 186 12.81 19.69 -22.48
C THR A 186 11.62 19.08 -23.19
N ASP A 187 11.23 17.87 -22.78
CA ASP A 187 10.04 17.20 -23.27
C ASP A 187 8.95 17.23 -22.19
N ILE A 188 7.70 17.51 -22.59
CA ILE A 188 6.55 17.48 -21.70
C ILE A 188 5.60 16.41 -22.20
N VAL A 189 5.26 15.46 -21.33
CA VAL A 189 4.44 14.30 -21.66
C VAL A 189 3.13 14.40 -20.90
N PHE A 190 2.02 14.30 -21.64
CA PHE A 190 0.69 14.15 -21.06
C PHE A 190 0.16 12.76 -21.38
N ASP A 191 -0.56 12.17 -20.43
CA ASP A 191 -1.27 10.92 -20.64
C ASP A 191 -2.29 11.06 -21.78
N VAL A 192 -2.19 10.17 -22.77
CA VAL A 192 -3.22 10.01 -23.80
C VAL A 192 -4.17 8.91 -23.36
N TYR A 193 -5.38 9.32 -22.97
CA TYR A 193 -6.42 8.38 -22.55
C TYR A 193 -7.13 7.81 -23.78
N ARG A 194 -6.82 6.54 -24.11
CA ARG A 194 -7.51 5.83 -25.19
C ARG A 194 -8.98 5.57 -24.83
N PRO A 195 -9.91 5.61 -25.80
CA PRO A 195 -11.33 5.31 -25.54
C PRO A 195 -11.58 3.92 -24.93
N SER A 196 -10.71 2.94 -25.20
CA SER A 196 -10.76 1.60 -24.62
C SER A 196 -10.16 1.49 -23.21
N SER A 197 -9.67 2.60 -22.62
CA SER A 197 -9.11 2.60 -21.28
C SER A 197 -10.21 2.48 -20.22
N LEU A 198 -9.91 1.77 -19.12
CA LEU A 198 -10.77 1.73 -17.92
C LEU A 198 -11.13 3.13 -17.40
N LYS A 199 -10.27 4.14 -17.66
CA LYS A 199 -10.49 5.53 -17.24
C LYS A 199 -11.44 6.30 -18.16
N ALA A 200 -11.78 5.79 -19.35
CA ALA A 200 -12.68 6.46 -20.30
C ALA A 200 -14.12 6.55 -19.76
N GLU A 201 -14.63 5.44 -19.20
CA GLU A 201 -15.99 5.39 -18.64
C GLU A 201 -16.15 6.26 -17.37
N ILE A 202 -15.07 6.44 -16.60
CA ILE A 202 -15.08 7.27 -15.39
C ILE A 202 -15.15 8.77 -15.75
N ARG A 203 -14.62 9.17 -16.92
CA ARG A 203 -14.62 10.57 -17.39
C ARG A 203 -15.94 11.00 -18.03
N SER A 204 -16.63 10.11 -18.74
CA SER A 204 -17.96 10.42 -19.30
C SER A 204 -18.96 10.80 -18.20
N LYS A 205 -18.78 10.26 -17.00
CA LYS A 205 -19.59 10.59 -15.80
C LYS A 205 -19.19 11.90 -15.12
N ARG A 206 -18.10 12.58 -15.52
CA ARG A 206 -17.59 13.83 -14.91
C ARG A 206 -17.72 15.06 -15.82
N ASP A 207 -18.49 15.00 -16.91
CA ASP A 207 -18.73 16.12 -17.84
C ASP A 207 -17.48 16.78 -18.45
N PHE A 208 -16.35 16.05 -18.56
CA PHE A 208 -15.19 16.53 -19.31
C PHE A 208 -15.18 15.89 -20.70
N PRO A 209 -15.52 16.63 -21.78
CA PRO A 209 -15.45 16.09 -23.13
C PRO A 209 -14.03 15.59 -23.44
N ALA A 210 -13.96 14.47 -24.15
CA ALA A 210 -12.71 13.97 -24.69
C ALA A 210 -12.22 14.96 -25.76
N LEU A 211 -10.94 15.34 -25.68
CA LEU A 211 -10.20 15.95 -26.79
C LEU A 211 -9.74 14.84 -27.74
#